data_AF-A0A3N4J362-F1
#
_entry.id   AF-A0A3N4J362-F1
#
_cell.length_a   1.000
_cell.length_b   1.000
_cell.length_c   1.000
_cell.angle_alpha   90.00
_cell.angle_beta   90.00
_cell.angle_gamma   90.00
#
_symmetry.space_group_name_H-M   'P 1'
#
loop_
_entity.id
_entity.type
_entity.pdbx_description
1 polymer ?
#
loop_
_entity_poly.entity_id
_entity_poly.type
_entity_poly.pdbx_seq_one_letter_code
_entity_poly.pdbx_strand_id
1 'polypeptide(L)'
;MLKTAIASREQVLICIDALDEASPEHRVDLLDALREVSRESPSIRIFLTGRPFVRSDVERYFPGVQVISVSPTTDDIKAYLTMTVNDNVDPPVVVDVIGCCCYRTTRRLGT
;
A
#
# COMPACT_ATOMS: atom_id res chain seq x y z
N MET A 1 -0.58 -9.39 -23.01
CA MET A 1 -1.35 -8.12 -23.05
C MET A 1 -0.98 -7.15 -21.93
N LEU A 2 -0.74 -7.58 -20.67
CA LEU A 2 -0.29 -6.66 -19.62
C LEU A 2 1.17 -6.19 -19.78
N LYS A 3 2.12 -7.11 -20.04
CA LYS A 3 3.54 -6.75 -20.23
C LYS A 3 3.77 -5.74 -21.35
N THR A 4 3.12 -5.93 -22.49
CA THR A 4 3.18 -5.00 -23.64
C THR A 4 2.65 -3.61 -23.27
N ALA A 5 1.56 -3.56 -22.52
CA ALA A 5 0.96 -2.31 -22.07
C ALA A 5 1.83 -1.61 -21.01
N ILE A 6 2.57 -2.36 -20.19
CA ILE A 6 3.57 -1.80 -19.26
C ILE A 6 4.75 -1.23 -20.05
N ALA A 7 5.26 -1.97 -21.04
CA ALA A 7 6.41 -1.56 -21.85
C ALA A 7 6.14 -0.30 -22.69
N SER A 8 4.88 -0.05 -23.05
CA SER A 8 4.49 1.12 -23.84
C SER A 8 4.24 2.39 -23.02
N ARG A 9 4.49 2.38 -21.70
CA ARG A 9 4.18 3.49 -20.79
C ARG A 9 5.43 4.00 -20.09
N GLU A 10 5.57 5.32 -20.03
CA GLU A 10 6.69 5.97 -19.34
C GLU A 10 6.69 5.70 -17.83
N GLN A 11 5.50 5.51 -17.24
CA GLN A 11 5.33 5.18 -15.84
C GLN A 11 4.08 4.33 -15.63
N VAL A 12 4.19 3.33 -14.75
CA VAL A 12 3.07 2.47 -14.35
C VAL A 12 2.98 2.45 -12.83
N LEU A 13 1.77 2.67 -12.32
CA LEU A 13 1.47 2.59 -10.90
C LEU A 13 0.68 1.31 -10.65
N ILE A 14 1.17 0.48 -9.73
CA ILE A 14 0.45 -0.70 -9.25
C ILE A 14 0.10 -0.42 -7.79
N CYS A 15 -1.20 -0.35 -7.51
CA CYS A 15 -1.73 -0.17 -6.17
C CYS A 15 -2.43 -1.45 -5.73
N ILE A 16 -2.05 -1.98 -4.57
CA ILE A 16 -2.69 -3.14 -3.96
C ILE A 16 -3.22 -2.73 -2.61
N ASP A 17 -4.51 -2.92 -2.42
CA ASP A 17 -5.17 -2.65 -1.16
C ASP A 17 -5.20 -3.91 -0.29
N ALA A 18 -5.13 -3.72 1.03
CA ALA A 18 -5.31 -4.73 2.06
C ALA A 18 -4.46 -6.01 1.84
N LEU A 19 -3.14 -5.86 1.67
CA LEU A 19 -2.23 -7.01 1.47
C LEU A 19 -2.32 -8.06 2.59
N ASP A 20 -2.70 -7.64 3.80
CA ASP A 20 -2.89 -8.50 4.95
C ASP A 20 -4.10 -9.43 4.88
N GLU A 21 -5.06 -9.17 3.98
CA GLU A 21 -6.20 -10.06 3.71
C GLU A 21 -5.83 -11.26 2.85
N ALA A 22 -4.69 -11.21 2.14
CA ALA A 22 -4.18 -12.35 1.39
C ALA A 22 -3.67 -13.43 2.36
N SER A 23 -4.03 -14.69 2.08
CA SER A 23 -3.47 -15.81 2.83
C SER A 23 -1.95 -15.87 2.67
N PRO A 24 -1.21 -16.41 3.65
CA PRO A 24 0.26 -16.37 3.65
C PRO A 24 0.90 -16.89 2.36
N GLU A 25 0.38 -17.99 1.81
CA GLU A 25 0.84 -18.57 0.55
C GLU A 25 0.64 -17.62 -0.64
N HIS A 26 -0.57 -17.07 -0.82
CA HIS A 26 -0.85 -16.15 -1.91
C HIS A 26 -0.11 -14.82 -1.76
N ARG A 27 0.10 -14.35 -0.52
CA ARG A 27 0.86 -13.14 -0.24
C ARG A 27 2.32 -13.29 -0.69
N VAL A 28 2.93 -14.44 -0.43
CA VAL A 28 4.29 -14.75 -0.87
C VAL A 28 4.39 -14.75 -2.39
N ASP A 29 3.49 -15.48 -3.07
CA ASP A 29 3.50 -15.58 -4.54
C ASP A 29 3.27 -14.21 -5.20
N LEU A 30 2.36 -13.40 -4.62
CA LEU A 30 2.08 -12.04 -5.09
C LEU A 30 3.31 -11.14 -4.94
N LEU A 31 3.97 -11.14 -3.78
CA LEU A 31 5.14 -10.31 -3.53
C LEU A 31 6.32 -10.68 -4.43
N ASP A 32 6.51 -11.98 -4.70
CA ASP A 32 7.54 -12.44 -5.63
C ASP A 32 7.24 -12.01 -7.07
N ALA A 33 5.99 -12.19 -7.53
CA ALA A 33 5.57 -11.74 -8.85
C ALA A 33 5.75 -10.22 -9.03
N LEU A 34 5.37 -9.41 -8.04
CA LEU A 34 5.55 -7.96 -8.09
C LEU A 34 7.02 -7.55 -8.13
N ARG A 35 7.86 -8.25 -7.37
CA ARG A 35 9.30 -8.04 -7.38
C ARG A 35 9.89 -8.31 -8.75
N GLU A 36 9.51 -9.41 -9.40
CA GLU A 36 9.97 -9.73 -10.75
C GLU A 36 9.52 -8.70 -11.78
N VAL A 37 8.25 -8.30 -11.79
CA VAL A 37 7.77 -7.29 -12.74
C VAL A 37 8.47 -5.93 -12.51
N SER A 38 8.71 -5.55 -11.25
CA SER A 38 9.46 -4.32 -10.92
C SER A 38 10.94 -4.35 -11.34
N ARG A 39 11.52 -5.55 -11.49
CA ARG A 39 12.89 -5.74 -12.00
C ARG A 39 12.93 -5.65 -13.51
N GLU A 40 11.94 -6.21 -14.20
CA GLU A 40 11.82 -6.17 -15.65
C GLU A 40 11.59 -4.75 -16.17
N SER A 41 10.90 -3.90 -15.42
CA SER A 41 10.54 -2.55 -15.87
C SER A 41 10.73 -1.48 -14.78
N PRO A 42 11.73 -0.58 -14.93
CA PRO A 42 12.01 0.46 -13.95
C PRO A 42 10.96 1.57 -13.92
N SER A 43 10.04 1.61 -14.89
CA SER A 43 8.92 2.56 -14.94
C SER A 43 7.81 2.20 -13.94
N ILE A 44 7.85 1.01 -13.34
CA ILE A 44 6.84 0.55 -12.39
C ILE A 44 7.13 1.09 -10.99
N ARG A 45 6.08 1.61 -10.36
CA ARG A 45 6.06 1.98 -8.95
C ARG A 45 4.94 1.24 -8.26
N ILE A 46 5.26 0.57 -7.16
CA ILE A 46 4.31 -0.25 -6.42
C ILE A 46 3.95 0.45 -5.11
N PHE A 47 2.65 0.49 -4.84
CA PHE A 47 2.05 0.96 -3.62
C PHE A 47 1.23 -0.18 -3.01
N LEU A 48 1.52 -0.50 -1.76
CA LEU A 48 0.79 -1.53 -1.02
C LEU A 48 0.17 -0.87 0.21
N THR A 49 -1.04 -1.27 0.59
CA THR A 49 -1.57 -1.00 1.92
C THR A 49 -1.65 -2.32 2.69
N GLY A 50 -1.57 -2.24 4.01
CA GLY A 50 -1.88 -3.38 4.85
C GLY A 50 -1.56 -3.14 6.31
N ARG A 51 -1.98 -4.08 7.15
CA ARG A 51 -1.71 -4.03 8.60
C ARG A 51 -0.22 -4.24 8.91
N PRO A 52 0.29 -3.77 10.07
CA PRO A 52 1.73 -3.73 10.33
C PRO A 52 2.41 -5.10 10.33
N PHE A 53 1.68 -6.19 10.58
CA PHE A 53 2.25 -7.53 10.65
C PHE A 53 2.77 -8.06 9.31
N VAL A 54 2.28 -7.56 8.16
CA VAL A 54 2.82 -7.97 6.84
C VAL A 54 4.11 -7.23 6.48
N ARG A 55 4.55 -6.28 7.31
CA ARG A 55 5.74 -5.47 7.04
C ARG A 55 7.01 -6.30 6.83
N SER A 56 7.23 -7.32 7.65
CA SER A 56 8.42 -8.19 7.53
C SER A 56 8.46 -8.92 6.19
N ASP A 57 7.30 -9.34 5.69
CA ASP A 57 7.18 -9.96 4.37
C ASP A 57 7.54 -8.94 3.29
N VAL A 58 6.94 -7.74 3.34
CA VAL A 58 7.21 -6.69 2.34
C VAL A 58 8.68 -6.28 2.31
N GLU A 59 9.31 -6.05 3.47
CA GLU A 59 10.72 -5.67 3.57
C GLU A 59 11.67 -6.76 3.05
N ARG A 60 11.30 -8.03 3.19
CA ARG A 60 12.06 -9.17 2.66
C ARG A 60 12.11 -9.16 1.13
N TYR A 61 11.00 -8.85 0.45
CA TYR A 61 10.93 -8.83 -1.02
C TYR A 61 11.40 -7.50 -1.61
N PHE A 62 11.20 -6.39 -0.88
CA PHE A 62 11.57 -5.04 -1.28
C PHE A 62 12.49 -4.38 -0.23
N PRO A 63 13.79 -4.74 -0.19
CA PRO A 63 14.75 -4.10 0.71
C PRO A 63 14.81 -2.59 0.48
N GLY A 64 14.67 -1.81 1.55
CA GLY A 64 14.66 -0.35 1.47
C GLY A 64 13.34 0.27 0.99
N VAL A 65 12.23 -0.49 1.05
CA VAL A 65 10.87 0.05 0.86
C VAL A 65 10.61 1.20 1.85
N GLN A 66 9.95 2.26 1.38
CA GLN A 66 9.45 3.31 2.26
C GLN A 66 8.15 2.86 2.89
N VAL A 67 8.06 2.94 4.22
CA VAL A 67 6.85 2.63 4.97
C VAL A 67 6.31 3.91 5.58
N ILE A 68 5.04 4.19 5.30
CA ILE A 68 4.31 5.33 5.85
C ILE A 68 3.27 4.76 6.81
N SER A 69 3.40 5.06 8.09
CA SER A 69 2.37 4.73 9.07
C SER A 69 1.24 5.74 8.94
N VAL A 70 0.04 5.25 8.65
CA VAL A 70 -1.17 6.07 8.62
C VAL A 70 -1.94 5.84 9.91
N SER A 71 -2.12 6.90 10.68
CA SER A 71 -2.88 6.87 11.93
C SER A 71 -3.54 8.23 12.14
N PRO A 72 -4.83 8.28 12.51
CA PRO A 72 -5.51 9.54 12.75
C PRO A 72 -4.93 10.21 14.00
N THR A 73 -4.79 11.54 13.94
CA THR A 73 -4.48 12.34 15.12
C THR A 73 -5.75 12.65 15.90
N THR A 74 -5.61 13.12 17.14
CA THR A 74 -6.73 13.60 17.96
C THR A 74 -7.53 14.69 17.24
N ASP A 75 -6.88 15.57 16.49
CA ASP A 75 -7.56 16.66 15.80
C ASP A 75 -8.27 16.17 14.53
N ASP A 76 -7.71 15.17 13.83
CA ASP A 76 -8.42 14.48 12.73
C ASP A 76 -9.72 13.84 13.23
N ILE A 77 -9.67 13.19 14.40
CA ILE A 77 -10.84 12.57 15.04
C ILE A 77 -11.87 13.64 15.42
N LYS A 78 -11.46 14.75 16.03
CA LYS A 78 -12.39 15.85 16.38
C LYS A 78 -13.03 16.46 15.13
N ALA A 79 -12.24 16.73 14.10
CA ALA A 79 -12.73 17.29 12.84
C ALA A 79 -13.74 16.34 12.18
N TYR A 80 -13.42 15.05 12.15
CA TYR A 80 -14.30 14.02 11.64
C TYR A 80 -15.64 13.99 12.40
N LEU A 81 -15.59 13.89 13.74
CA LEU A 81 -16.80 13.88 14.58
C LEU A 81 -17.63 15.15 14.40
N THR A 82 -16.99 16.32 14.31
CA THR A 82 -17.69 17.60 14.11
C THR A 82 -18.43 17.62 12.79
N MET A 83 -17.81 17.12 11.70
CA MET A 83 -18.44 17.00 10.39
C MET A 83 -19.63 16.03 10.41
N THR A 84 -19.42 14.82 10.94
CA THR A 84 -20.44 13.76 10.96
C THR A 84 -21.67 14.13 11.81
N VAL A 85 -21.46 14.76 12.97
CA VAL A 85 -22.54 15.22 13.87
C VAL A 85 -23.36 16.35 13.23
N ASN A 86 -22.71 17.26 12.49
CA ASN A 86 -23.40 18.38 11.85
C ASN A 86 -24.25 17.92 10.65
N ASP A 87 -23.82 16.87 9.95
CA ASP A 87 -24.48 16.39 8.73
C ASP A 87 -25.54 15.28 9.00
N ASN A 88 -25.79 14.89 10.26
CA ASN A 88 -26.64 13.74 10.65
C ASN A 88 -26.33 12.46 9.84
N VAL A 89 -25.08 12.30 9.45
CA VAL A 89 -24.62 11.11 8.74
C VAL A 89 -24.38 10.03 9.79
N ASP A 90 -25.05 8.89 9.66
CA ASP A 90 -24.75 7.73 10.51
C ASP A 90 -23.24 7.47 10.43
N PRO A 91 -22.53 7.37 11.57
CA PRO A 91 -21.10 7.16 11.54
C PRO A 91 -20.84 5.84 10.80
N PRO A 92 -20.04 5.81 9.72
CA PRO A 92 -19.60 4.56 9.13
C PRO A 92 -18.94 3.75 10.25
N VAL A 93 -19.32 2.48 10.32
CA VAL A 93 -18.84 1.48 11.28
C VAL A 93 -17.39 1.78 11.63
N VAL A 94 -17.13 2.12 12.89
CA VAL A 94 -15.79 2.51 13.35
C VAL A 94 -14.86 1.34 13.03
N VAL A 95 -14.13 1.46 11.93
CA VAL A 95 -13.14 0.46 11.54
C VAL A 95 -12.11 0.54 12.64
N ASP A 96 -11.96 -0.56 13.35
CA ASP A 96 -10.95 -0.79 14.37
C ASP A 96 -9.67 -0.04 14.01
N VAL A 97 -9.19 0.81 14.93
CA VAL A 97 -8.02 1.70 14.77
C VAL A 97 -6.75 0.85 14.76
N ILE A 98 -6.67 -0.08 13.83
CA ILE A 98 -5.49 -0.89 13.61
C ILE A 98 -4.73 -0.13 12.53
N GLY A 99 -3.59 0.46 12.90
CA GLY A 99 -2.77 1.26 11.97
C GLY A 99 -2.62 0.57 10.62
N CYS A 100 -2.68 1.35 9.55
CA CYS A 100 -2.40 0.85 8.21
C CYS A 100 -1.03 1.38 7.78
N CYS A 101 -0.22 0.50 7.20
CA CYS A 101 1.04 0.88 6.60
C CYS A 101 0.82 1.03 5.09
N CYS A 102 1.17 2.20 4.56
CA CYS A 102 1.34 2.39 3.13
C CYS A 102 2.80 2.14 2.79
N TYR A 103 3.06 1.19 1.90
CA TYR A 103 4.38 0.83 1.43
C TYR A 103 4.60 1.41 0.05
N ARG A 104 5.69 2.16 -0.13
CA ARG A 104 6.12 2.70 -1.41
C ARG A 104 7.47 2.11 -1.76
N THR A 105 7.56 1.37 -2.87
CA THR A 105 8.84 0.87 -3.33
C THR A 105 9.71 2.03 -3.81
N THR A 106 10.90 2.18 -3.22
CA THR A 106 11.94 3.07 -3.72
C THR A 106 13.08 2.31 -4.33
N ARG A 107 13.47 2.67 -5.56
CA ARG A 107 14.85 2.49 -6.00
C ARG A 107 15.51 3.86 -6.07
N ARG A 108 16.69 3.99 -5.46
CA ARG A 108 17.62 5.08 -5.78
C ARG A 108 17.90 4.98 -7.27
N LEU A 109 17.66 6.08 -8.00
CA LEU A 109 18.31 6.31 -9.28
C LEU A 109 19.83 6.25 -8.98
N GLY A 110 20.49 5.19 -9.44
CA GLY A 110 21.93 5.05 -9.35
C GLY A 110 22.57 5.84 -10.48
N THR A 111 23.40 6.81 -10.08
CA THR A 111 24.45 7.56 -10.80
C THR A 111 24.11 8.20 -12.14
#